data_AF-A0A961LXB2-F1
#
_entry.id   AF-A0A961LXB2-F1
#
_cell.length_a   1.000
_cell.length_b   1.000
_cell.length_c   1.000
_cell.angle_alpha   90.00
_cell.angle_beta   90.00
_cell.angle_gamma   90.00
#
_symmetry.space_group_name_H-M   'P 1'
#
loop_
_entity.id
_entity.type
_entity.pdbx_description
1 polymer ?
#
loop_
_entity_poly.entity_id
_entity_poly.type
_entity_poly.pdbx_seq_one_letter_code
_entity_poly.pdbx_strand_id
1 'polypeptide(L)'
;VIAEGKEHKDFNGQTYILETGLVMDLSIVKAWKADETGNLVFRKTARNFNPPAATCGKVCVVEVEEIVPAGTLDPDTIHLPGIYVHRIIQGEHEKRIEQRTVRKRESA
;
A
#
# COMPACT_ATOMS: atom_id res chain seq x y z
N VAL A 1 -19.50 16.21 10.18
CA VAL A 1 -19.59 16.15 8.69
C VAL A 1 -18.18 16.30 8.10
N ILE A 2 -17.83 15.75 6.92
CA ILE A 2 -16.43 15.80 6.39
C ILE A 2 -15.89 17.24 6.22
N ALA A 3 -16.75 18.17 5.81
CA ALA A 3 -16.42 19.56 5.49
C ALA A 3 -16.39 20.50 6.71
N GLU A 4 -16.84 20.03 7.87
CA GLU A 4 -17.00 20.86 9.06
C GLU A 4 -15.64 21.35 9.59
N GLY A 5 -15.49 22.67 9.74
CA GLY A 5 -14.25 23.30 10.20
C GLY A 5 -13.12 23.40 9.15
N LYS A 6 -13.37 23.01 7.89
CA LYS A 6 -12.38 23.09 6.81
C LYS A 6 -12.55 24.37 5.98
N GLU A 7 -11.44 24.85 5.42
CA GLU A 7 -11.48 25.95 4.45
C GLU A 7 -12.22 25.51 3.19
N HIS A 8 -13.10 26.38 2.69
CA HIS A 8 -13.85 26.17 1.46
C HIS A 8 -13.36 27.13 0.39
N LYS A 9 -13.31 26.66 -0.86
CA LYS A 9 -12.91 27.49 -2.00
C LYS A 9 -13.69 27.14 -3.24
N ASP A 10 -14.21 28.17 -3.90
CA ASP A 10 -14.93 28.02 -5.16
C ASP A 10 -13.97 28.08 -6.35
N PHE A 11 -14.05 27.05 -7.20
CA PHE A 11 -13.36 26.96 -8.46
C PHE A 11 -14.37 26.63 -9.56
N ASN A 12 -14.49 27.49 -10.58
CA ASN A 12 -15.38 27.29 -11.74
C ASN A 12 -16.85 26.99 -11.35
N GLY A 13 -17.35 27.63 -10.29
CA GLY A 13 -18.72 27.44 -9.80
C GLY A 13 -18.94 26.15 -9.00
N GLN A 14 -17.88 25.44 -8.61
CA GLN A 14 -17.94 24.31 -7.68
C GLN A 14 -17.14 24.61 -6.41
N THR A 15 -17.71 24.27 -5.25
CA THR A 15 -17.07 24.43 -3.95
C THR A 15 -16.24 23.20 -3.59
N TYR A 16 -14.99 23.42 -3.21
CA TYR A 16 -14.06 22.40 -2.74
C TYR A 16 -13.66 22.68 -1.29
N ILE A 17 -13.20 21.66 -0.57
CA ILE A 17 -12.63 21.79 0.77
C ILE A 17 -11.11 21.60 0.73
N LEU A 18 -10.40 22.31 1.61
CA LEU A 18 -8.96 22.11 1.81
C LEU A 18 -8.71 20.83 2.62
N GLU A 19 -7.86 19.96 2.08
CA GLU A 19 -7.27 18.82 2.79
C GLU A 19 -5.76 18.98 2.81
N THR A 20 -5.14 18.76 3.97
CA THR A 20 -3.68 18.76 4.10
C THR A 20 -3.11 17.39 3.77
N GLY A 21 -1.87 17.35 3.28
CA GLY A 21 -1.13 16.10 3.14
C GLY A 21 -0.94 15.39 4.48
N LEU A 22 -1.06 14.07 4.49
CA LEU A 22 -0.80 13.25 5.67
C LEU A 22 0.71 12.96 5.76
N VAL A 23 1.33 13.25 6.90
CA VAL A 23 2.74 12.91 7.17
C VAL A 23 2.79 12.17 8.49
N MET A 24 3.50 11.05 8.51
CA MET A 24 3.58 10.15 9.66
C MET A 24 5.03 9.92 10.07
N ASP A 25 5.27 9.65 11.36
CA ASP A 25 6.60 9.26 11.81
C ASP A 25 6.95 7.83 11.38
N LEU A 26 5.96 6.93 11.38
CA LEU A 26 6.11 5.53 11.05
C LEU A 26 4.99 5.06 10.10
N SER A 27 5.40 4.39 9.02
CA SER A 27 4.51 3.66 8.12
C SER A 27 4.78 2.17 8.23
N ILE A 28 3.72 1.41 8.49
CA ILE A 28 3.74 -0.05 8.53
C ILE A 28 2.92 -0.54 7.34
N VAL A 29 3.56 -1.27 6.44
CA VAL A 29 2.93 -1.70 5.18
C VAL A 29 3.22 -3.18 4.92
N LYS A 30 2.38 -3.81 4.11
CA LYS A 30 2.51 -5.20 3.69
C LYS A 30 2.70 -5.29 2.18
N ALA A 31 3.69 -6.07 1.74
CA ALA A 31 3.88 -6.42 0.33
C ALA A 31 3.97 -7.93 0.12
N TRP A 32 3.90 -8.38 -1.14
CA TRP A 32 4.01 -9.80 -1.46
C TRP A 32 5.47 -10.22 -1.47
N LYS A 33 6.30 -9.53 -2.26
CA LYS A 33 7.74 -9.75 -2.32
C LYS A 33 8.50 -8.46 -2.10
N ALA A 34 9.68 -8.56 -1.50
CA ALA A 34 10.70 -7.52 -1.54
C ALA A 34 12.01 -8.11 -2.08
N ASP A 35 12.82 -7.30 -2.74
CA ASP A 35 14.25 -7.61 -2.84
C ASP A 35 15.04 -7.03 -1.65
N GLU A 36 16.31 -7.44 -1.51
CA GLU A 36 17.20 -6.97 -0.43
C GLU A 36 17.42 -5.44 -0.43
N THR A 37 17.13 -4.76 -1.54
CA THR A 37 17.25 -3.29 -1.66
C THR A 37 15.96 -2.55 -1.29
N GLY A 38 14.88 -3.28 -1.02
CA GLY A 38 13.58 -2.74 -0.64
C GLY A 38 12.59 -2.54 -1.78
N ASN A 39 12.91 -2.94 -3.01
CA ASN A 39 11.92 -2.87 -4.09
C ASN A 39 10.77 -3.84 -3.82
N LEU A 40 9.54 -3.36 -3.94
CA LEU A 40 8.36 -4.14 -3.59
C LEU A 40 7.50 -4.52 -4.79
N VAL A 41 6.98 -5.74 -4.74
CA VAL A 41 5.87 -6.21 -5.56
C VAL A 41 4.68 -6.52 -4.65
N PHE A 42 3.48 -6.09 -5.05
CA PHE A 42 2.22 -6.29 -4.35
C PHE A 42 1.36 -7.21 -5.19
N ARG A 43 0.48 -7.97 -4.53
CA ARG A 43 -0.31 -9.00 -5.20
C ARG A 43 -1.80 -8.66 -5.18
N LYS A 44 -2.39 -8.51 -6.37
CA LYS A 44 -3.83 -8.24 -6.57
C LYS A 44 -4.28 -6.98 -5.81
N THR A 45 -5.49 -7.01 -5.28
CA THR A 45 -6.11 -5.90 -4.53
C THR A 45 -5.46 -5.63 -3.18
N ALA A 46 -4.56 -6.51 -2.70
CA ALA A 46 -3.78 -6.27 -1.48
C ALA A 46 -2.77 -5.10 -1.62
N ARG A 47 -2.60 -4.54 -2.83
CA ARG A 47 -1.80 -3.33 -3.04
C ARG A 47 -2.41 -2.12 -2.33
N ASN A 48 -3.73 -1.92 -2.44
CA ASN A 48 -4.52 -0.83 -1.85
C ASN A 48 -3.73 0.41 -1.38
N PHE A 49 -3.70 0.70 -0.07
CA PHE A 49 -3.05 1.86 0.53
C PHE A 49 -1.59 1.63 0.90
N ASN A 50 -1.02 0.44 0.65
CA ASN A 50 0.36 0.16 1.02
C ASN A 50 1.36 1.11 0.32
N PRO A 51 1.31 1.35 -1.01
CA PRO A 51 2.20 2.34 -1.63
C PRO A 51 2.04 3.77 -1.07
N PRO A 52 0.84 4.40 -1.03
CA PRO A 52 0.74 5.76 -0.51
C PRO A 52 1.12 5.85 0.97
N ALA A 53 0.80 4.84 1.79
CA ALA A 53 1.22 4.78 3.19
C ALA A 53 2.75 4.70 3.31
N ALA A 54 3.43 3.90 2.48
CA ALA A 54 4.88 3.81 2.50
C ALA A 54 5.54 5.17 2.19
N THR A 55 4.96 5.96 1.28
CA THR A 55 5.51 7.27 0.87
C THR A 55 5.28 8.41 1.87
N CYS A 56 4.34 8.28 2.80
CA CYS A 56 4.02 9.36 3.75
C CYS A 56 4.73 9.24 5.11
N GLY A 57 5.44 8.14 5.35
CA GLY A 57 6.16 7.88 6.59
C GLY A 57 7.61 8.37 6.54
N LYS A 58 8.07 9.02 7.61
CA LYS A 58 9.51 9.32 7.80
C LYS A 58 10.34 8.04 7.88
N VAL A 59 9.79 6.99 8.49
CA VAL A 59 10.34 5.63 8.50
C VAL A 59 9.28 4.67 7.99
N CYS A 60 9.65 3.79 7.07
CA CYS A 60 8.76 2.77 6.52
C CYS A 60 9.31 1.38 6.84
N VAL A 61 8.50 0.59 7.52
CA VAL A 61 8.75 -0.82 7.81
C VAL A 61 7.78 -1.65 7.00
N VAL A 62 8.32 -2.59 6.23
CA VAL A 62 7.53 -3.44 5.34
C VAL A 62 7.60 -4.89 5.79
N GLU A 63 6.45 -5.49 5.99
CA GLU A 63 6.32 -6.95 6.11
C GLU A 63 6.06 -7.57 4.74
N VAL A 64 6.80 -8.62 4.40
CA VAL A 64 6.67 -9.34 3.13
C VAL A 64 6.55 -10.84 3.33
N GLU A 65 5.98 -11.52 2.32
CA GLU A 65 5.88 -12.97 2.32
C GLU A 65 7.18 -13.63 1.86
N GLU A 66 7.96 -12.95 1.01
CA GLU A 66 9.18 -13.47 0.42
C GLU A 66 10.20 -12.34 0.23
N ILE A 67 11.41 -12.51 0.74
CA ILE A 67 12.57 -11.70 0.40
C ILE A 67 13.39 -12.45 -0.65
N VAL A 68 13.68 -11.78 -1.77
CA VAL A 68 14.46 -12.34 -2.88
C VAL A 68 15.79 -11.60 -3.05
N PRO A 69 16.82 -12.22 -3.65
CA PRO A 69 18.08 -11.53 -3.93
C PRO A 69 17.88 -10.31 -4.85
N ALA A 70 18.70 -9.27 -4.66
CA ALA A 70 18.70 -8.11 -5.54
C ALA A 70 18.90 -8.49 -7.01
N GLY A 71 18.15 -7.85 -7.91
CA GLY A 71 18.13 -8.16 -9.35
C GLY A 71 17.24 -9.33 -9.76
N THR A 72 16.62 -10.04 -8.81
CA THR A 72 15.63 -11.10 -9.11
C THR A 72 14.29 -10.52 -9.57
N LEU A 73 13.92 -9.35 -9.05
CA LEU A 73 12.72 -8.63 -9.49
C LEU A 73 13.05 -7.89 -10.79
N ASP A 74 12.24 -8.13 -11.84
CA ASP A 74 12.31 -7.37 -13.08
C ASP A 74 12.01 -5.89 -12.77
N PRO A 75 12.90 -4.95 -13.14
CA PRO A 75 12.71 -3.52 -12.89
C PRO A 75 11.35 -2.98 -13.35
N ASP A 76 10.82 -3.45 -14.48
CA ASP A 76 9.52 -2.99 -15.02
C ASP A 76 8.32 -3.56 -14.26
N THR A 77 8.54 -4.48 -13.33
CA THR A 77 7.50 -5.09 -12.48
C THR A 77 7.49 -4.54 -11.05
N ILE A 78 8.44 -3.68 -10.69
CA ILE A 78 8.52 -3.04 -9.37
C ILE A 78 7.37 -2.04 -9.23
N HIS A 79 6.57 -2.19 -8.16
CA HIS A 79 5.47 -1.25 -7.90
C HIS A 79 5.86 -0.11 -6.97
N LEU A 80 6.73 -0.39 -6.00
CA LEU A 80 7.26 0.63 -5.09
C LEU A 80 8.78 0.49 -5.06
N PRO A 81 9.51 1.51 -5.53
CA PRO A 81 10.97 1.52 -5.44
C PRO A 81 11.46 1.49 -4.00
N GLY A 82 12.61 0.84 -3.77
CA GLY A 82 13.20 0.64 -2.44
C GLY A 82 13.58 1.92 -1.70
N ILE A 83 13.65 3.07 -2.38
CA ILE A 83 13.92 4.37 -1.76
C ILE A 83 12.90 4.73 -0.66
N TYR A 84 11.67 4.21 -0.75
CA TYR A 84 10.63 4.46 0.25
C TYR A 84 10.67 3.46 1.42
N VAL A 85 11.52 2.43 1.36
CA VAL A 85 11.54 1.32 2.30
C VAL A 85 12.80 1.39 3.16
N HIS A 86 12.61 1.42 4.48
CA HIS A 86 13.73 1.58 5.43
C HIS A 86 14.07 0.28 6.17
N ARG A 87 13.08 -0.59 6.38
CA ARG A 87 13.24 -1.89 7.03
C ARG A 87 12.32 -2.92 6.35
N ILE A 88 12.81 -4.13 6.20
CA ILE A 88 12.06 -5.25 5.61
C ILE A 88 12.07 -6.39 6.63
N ILE A 89 10.91 -7.00 6.85
CA ILE A 89 10.76 -8.21 7.65
C ILE A 89 10.00 -9.25 6.84
N GLN A 90 10.44 -10.50 6.89
CA GLN A 90 9.70 -11.62 6.33
C GLN A 90 8.85 -12.27 7.42
N GLY A 91 7.56 -12.44 7.18
CA GLY A 91 6.61 -12.90 8.20
C GLY A 91 5.64 -13.98 7.71
N GLU A 92 5.05 -14.71 8.66
CA GLU A 92 3.92 -15.60 8.41
C GLU A 92 2.60 -14.82 8.41
N HIS A 93 1.67 -15.17 7.52
CA HIS A 93 0.47 -14.37 7.29
C HIS A 93 -0.80 -15.22 7.32
N GLU A 94 -1.76 -14.87 8.19
CA GLU A 94 -3.03 -15.57 8.30
C GLU A 94 -4.00 -15.30 7.12
N LYS A 95 -3.98 -14.08 6.56
CA LYS A 95 -4.80 -13.63 5.39
C LYS A 95 -6.29 -14.00 5.47
N ARG A 96 -6.96 -13.59 6.55
CA ARG A 96 -8.40 -13.80 6.75
C ARG A 96 -9.23 -13.22 5.59
N ILE A 97 -10.28 -13.95 5.20
CA ILE A 97 -11.30 -13.46 4.28
C ILE A 97 -12.53 -13.10 5.10
N GLU A 98 -12.87 -11.81 5.15
CA GLU A 98 -14.02 -11.33 5.93
C GLU A 98 -15.35 -11.92 5.42
N GLN A 99 -15.56 -11.89 4.09
CA GLN A 99 -16.77 -12.41 3.45
C GLN A 99 -16.39 -13.30 2.27
N ARG A 100 -16.46 -14.63 2.47
CA ARG A 100 -16.11 -15.62 1.44
C ARG A 100 -17.29 -15.88 0.52
N THR A 101 -17.36 -15.15 -0.59
CA THR A 101 -18.38 -15.33 -1.63
C THR A 101 -17.86 -16.22 -2.76
N VAL A 102 -18.60 -17.27 -3.11
CA VAL A 102 -18.27 -18.19 -4.22
C VAL A 102 -19.45 -18.35 -5.17
N ARG A 103 -19.18 -18.60 -6.46
CA ARG A 103 -20.26 -18.91 -7.43
C ARG A 103 -20.98 -20.20 -7.02
N LYS A 104 -22.28 -20.31 -7.31
CA LYS A 104 -22.99 -21.59 -7.22
C LYS A 104 -22.39 -22.56 -8.24
N ARG A 105 -22.16 -23.81 -7.83
CA ARG A 105 -21.70 -24.87 -8.74
C ARG A 105 -22.88 -25.26 -9.62
N GLU A 106 -22.71 -25.23 -10.95
CA GLU A 106 -23.71 -25.77 -11.87
C GLU A 106 -23.82 -27.29 -11.61
N SER A 107 -25.05 -27.81 -11.54
CA SER A 107 -25.30 -29.24 -11.53
C SER A 107 -24.84 -29.81 -12.86
N ALA A 108 -23.96 -30.82 -12.79
CA ALA A 108 -23.41 -31.52 -13.96
C ALA A 108 -24.49 -32.18 -14.82
#